data_AF-A0A100Y7T6-F1
#
_entry.id   AF-A0A100Y7T6-F1
#
_cell.length_a   1.000
_cell.length_b   1.000
_cell.length_c   1.000
_cell.angle_alpha   90.00
_cell.angle_beta   90.00
_cell.angle_gamma   90.00
#
_symmetry.space_group_name_H-M   'P 1'
#
loop_
_entity.id
_entity.type
_entity.pdbx_description
1 polymer ?
#
loop_
_entity_poly.entity_id
_entity_poly.type
_entity_poly.pdbx_seq_one_letter_code
_entity_poly.pdbx_strand_id
1 'polypeptide(L)'
;MTVEIARVLALVLAVAVGVVVYRRVVGPSERPASTGVAEELGLLPRSRQNTLLSTPAPALERALAAAAHGGWEPAARLMAATREDRDWSLRCGYARALGDAAAEGDGAWLETWTHVAGPDDPDVAVVRAHATVSVAWRLRGAAYAKDTSREQFAGFHRTLAQAPAEIECAAELNPADPTPYVAELHTARGLGYPHARVHRIWAEVTARDPYHFDAHTSALQYWCAKWHGSAELAESFARSAAAAAPAGSLLAVLPLVAWWEHHDDGAKAGDYRTPQLVALVDAALADVAAAPPGHPRAATVRHVLAYFLTRQGRHEAALEQFRLVDGHVGAFPWAYHGDPAAAYCRWREEAAKGARRR
;
A
#
# COMPACT_ATOMS: atom_id res chain seq x y z
N MET A 1 22.13 47.71 -24.93
CA MET A 1 22.77 47.67 -23.60
C MET A 1 21.77 47.70 -22.43
N THR A 2 20.66 48.45 -22.52
CA THR A 2 19.67 48.57 -21.42
C THR A 2 18.73 47.37 -21.24
N VAL A 3 18.40 46.65 -22.33
CA VAL A 3 17.48 45.49 -22.29
C VAL A 3 18.14 44.24 -21.69
N GLU A 4 19.45 44.05 -21.88
CA GLU A 4 20.18 42.93 -21.28
C GLU A 4 20.36 43.10 -19.78
N ILE A 5 20.64 44.32 -19.31
CA ILE A 5 20.76 44.62 -17.88
C ILE A 5 19.43 44.37 -17.15
N ALA A 6 18.29 44.71 -17.78
CA ALA A 6 16.96 44.44 -17.23
C ALA A 6 16.64 42.93 -17.12
N ARG A 7 17.09 42.12 -18.09
CA ARG A 7 16.92 40.65 -18.07
C ARG A 7 17.80 39.98 -17.01
N VAL A 8 19.04 40.46 -16.84
CA VAL A 8 19.94 39.95 -15.80
C VAL A 8 19.41 40.29 -14.40
N LEU A 9 18.91 41.52 -14.20
CA LEU A 9 18.30 41.91 -12.92
C LEU A 9 17.02 41.14 -12.61
N ALA A 10 16.17 40.87 -13.62
CA ALA A 10 14.96 40.06 -13.44
C ALA A 10 15.30 38.60 -13.08
N LEU A 11 16.36 38.03 -13.69
CA LEU A 11 16.81 36.67 -13.39
C LEU A 11 17.41 36.58 -11.99
N VAL A 12 18.22 37.57 -11.57
CA VAL A 12 18.80 37.63 -10.23
C VAL A 12 17.70 37.78 -9.17
N LEU A 13 16.68 38.60 -9.43
CA LEU A 13 15.55 38.78 -8.52
C LEU A 13 14.69 37.51 -8.44
N ALA A 14 14.45 36.81 -9.55
CA ALA A 14 13.73 35.53 -9.58
C ALA A 14 14.49 34.42 -8.84
N VAL A 15 15.82 34.35 -9.00
CA VAL A 15 16.68 33.42 -8.26
C VAL A 15 16.72 33.78 -6.77
N ALA A 16 16.80 35.06 -6.41
CA ALA A 16 16.78 35.49 -5.01
C ALA A 16 15.43 35.19 -4.32
N VAL A 17 14.32 35.43 -5.00
CA VAL A 17 12.97 35.06 -4.52
C VAL A 17 12.83 33.54 -4.44
N GLY A 18 13.33 32.80 -5.43
CA GLY A 18 13.39 31.34 -5.43
C GLY A 18 14.21 30.77 -4.27
N VAL A 19 15.35 31.37 -3.94
CA VAL A 19 16.20 30.97 -2.81
C VAL A 19 15.57 31.34 -1.47
N VAL A 20 14.84 32.46 -1.37
CA VAL A 20 14.12 32.85 -0.14
C VAL A 20 12.89 31.95 0.09
N VAL A 21 12.16 31.60 -0.96
CA VAL A 21 11.05 30.63 -0.90
C VAL A 21 11.58 29.22 -0.60
N TYR A 22 12.65 28.81 -1.27
CA TYR A 22 13.34 27.55 -0.98
C TYR A 22 13.90 27.51 0.45
N ARG A 23 14.46 28.60 1.00
CA ARG A 23 14.91 28.65 2.40
C ARG A 23 13.77 28.76 3.41
N ARG A 24 12.58 29.23 3.02
CA ARG A 24 11.38 29.21 3.87
C ARG A 24 10.67 27.86 3.87
N VAL A 25 10.79 27.09 2.79
CA VAL A 25 10.20 25.74 2.63
C VAL A 25 11.18 24.61 3.00
N VAL A 26 12.49 24.86 2.83
CA VAL A 26 13.62 23.92 2.98
C VAL A 26 14.78 24.60 3.77
N GLY A 27 14.45 25.42 4.77
CA GLY A 27 15.46 25.94 5.70
C GLY A 27 16.06 24.80 6.53
N PRO A 28 17.37 24.83 6.85
CA PRO A 28 17.97 23.78 7.65
C PRO A 28 17.34 23.80 9.04
N SER A 29 16.62 22.73 9.37
CA SER A 29 16.32 22.40 10.77
C SER A 29 17.57 21.80 11.38
N GLU A 30 18.58 22.63 11.65
CA GLU A 30 19.70 22.28 12.54
C GLU A 30 19.50 23.00 13.87
N ARG A 31 18.43 22.60 14.56
CA ARG A 31 18.51 22.39 16.01
C ARG A 31 18.53 20.87 16.17
N PRO A 32 19.36 20.27 17.04
CA PRO A 32 19.14 18.87 17.38
C PRO A 32 17.70 18.80 17.89
N ALA A 33 16.82 18.15 17.12
CA ALA A 33 15.46 17.89 17.57
C ALA A 33 15.63 17.18 18.90
N SER A 34 15.00 17.69 19.96
CA SER A 34 14.93 16.96 21.22
C SER A 34 14.52 15.53 20.88
N THR A 35 15.38 14.57 21.20
CA THR A 35 15.19 13.17 20.85
C THR A 35 13.81 12.75 21.38
N GLY A 36 12.90 12.37 20.49
CA GLY A 36 11.54 12.01 20.89
C GLY A 36 11.56 10.82 21.85
N VAL A 37 10.50 10.67 22.65
CA VAL A 37 10.35 9.53 23.57
C VAL A 37 10.49 8.19 22.84
N ALA A 38 10.00 8.10 21.61
CA ALA A 38 10.14 6.91 20.78
C ALA A 38 11.60 6.62 20.41
N GLU A 39 12.39 7.64 20.06
CA GLU A 39 13.81 7.49 19.69
C GLU A 39 14.67 7.12 20.90
N GLU A 40 14.38 7.68 22.07
CA GLU A 40 15.00 7.26 23.33
C GLU A 40 14.72 5.79 23.67
N LEU A 41 13.60 5.24 23.17
CA LEU A 41 13.24 3.81 23.30
C LEU A 41 13.85 2.95 22.18
N GLY A 42 14.73 3.51 21.34
CA GLY A 42 15.43 2.79 20.27
C GLY A 42 14.67 2.69 18.95
N LEU A 43 13.53 3.37 18.80
CA LEU A 43 12.77 3.38 17.55
C LEU A 43 13.40 4.37 16.55
N LEU A 44 13.44 4.00 15.27
CA LEU A 44 14.16 4.69 14.21
C LEU A 44 13.56 6.08 13.91
N PRO A 45 14.38 7.10 13.62
CA PRO A 45 13.89 8.42 13.22
C PRO A 45 13.15 8.37 11.88
N ARG A 46 12.36 9.40 11.56
CA ARG A 46 11.60 9.53 10.30
C ARG A 46 12.45 9.28 9.05
N SER A 47 13.70 9.76 9.03
CA SER A 47 14.62 9.62 7.89
C SER A 47 15.07 8.19 7.62
N ARG A 48 14.85 7.26 8.56
CA ARG A 48 15.21 5.84 8.43
C ARG A 48 14.00 4.93 8.25
N GLN A 49 12.83 5.49 7.97
CA GLN A 49 11.61 4.72 7.70
C GLN A 49 11.49 4.43 6.20
N ASN A 50 11.45 3.16 5.83
CA ASN A 50 11.19 2.71 4.46
C ASN A 50 9.70 2.91 4.13
N THR A 51 9.39 3.83 3.21
CA THR A 51 8.00 4.14 2.83
C THR A 51 7.43 3.23 1.74
N LEU A 52 8.24 2.35 1.15
CA LEU A 52 7.82 1.44 0.07
C LEU A 52 7.29 0.11 0.59
N LEU A 53 7.86 -0.39 1.69
CA LEU A 53 7.57 -1.71 2.24
C LEU A 53 6.97 -1.62 3.65
N SER A 54 6.10 -2.56 3.99
CA SER A 54 5.50 -2.71 5.32
C SER A 54 6.31 -3.62 6.26
N THR A 55 7.30 -4.34 5.74
CA THR A 55 8.13 -5.29 6.49
C THR A 55 9.48 -5.45 5.78
N PRO A 56 10.57 -5.80 6.49
CA PRO A 56 11.82 -6.14 5.83
C PRO A 56 11.62 -7.26 4.80
N ALA A 57 12.10 -7.05 3.58
CA ALA A 57 12.04 -8.06 2.52
C ALA A 57 13.34 -8.08 1.71
N PRO A 58 14.45 -8.60 2.27
CA PRO A 58 15.77 -8.45 1.66
C PRO A 58 15.89 -9.01 0.24
N ALA A 59 15.14 -10.07 -0.09
CA ALA A 59 15.12 -10.63 -1.45
C ALA A 59 14.43 -9.69 -2.44
N LEU A 60 13.29 -9.12 -2.07
CA LEU A 60 12.59 -8.12 -2.86
C LEU A 60 13.41 -6.83 -2.97
N GLU A 61 14.01 -6.35 -1.88
CA GLU A 61 14.88 -5.16 -1.89
C GLU A 61 16.05 -5.31 -2.86
N ARG A 62 16.71 -6.48 -2.88
CA ARG A 62 17.75 -6.78 -3.87
C ARG A 62 17.22 -6.81 -5.30
N ALA A 63 16.01 -7.36 -5.51
CA ALA A 63 15.39 -7.38 -6.82
C ALA A 63 15.03 -5.98 -7.32
N LEU A 64 14.46 -5.13 -6.45
CA LEU A 64 14.13 -3.73 -6.73
C LEU A 64 15.40 -2.91 -7.01
N ALA A 65 16.46 -3.11 -6.24
CA ALA A 65 17.74 -2.45 -6.47
C ALA A 65 18.37 -2.86 -7.81
N ALA A 66 18.30 -4.15 -8.18
CA ALA A 66 18.75 -4.61 -9.48
C ALA A 66 17.92 -4.02 -10.62
N ALA A 67 16.60 -4.00 -10.49
CA ALA A 67 15.68 -3.42 -11.46
C ALA A 67 15.95 -1.93 -11.72
N ALA A 68 16.27 -1.16 -10.67
CA ALA A 68 16.68 0.24 -10.78
C ALA A 68 17.98 0.44 -11.59
N HIS A 69 18.78 -0.62 -11.77
CA HIS A 69 19.99 -0.64 -12.60
C HIS A 69 19.82 -1.48 -13.89
N GLY A 70 18.58 -1.78 -14.29
CA GLY A 70 18.27 -2.50 -15.53
C GLY A 70 18.31 -4.04 -15.43
N GLY A 71 18.67 -4.60 -14.27
CA GLY A 71 18.75 -6.05 -14.06
C GLY A 71 17.40 -6.67 -13.69
N TRP A 72 16.98 -7.72 -14.40
CA TRP A 72 15.66 -8.35 -14.22
C TRP A 72 15.74 -9.75 -13.61
N GLU A 73 16.88 -10.42 -13.70
CA GLU A 73 17.08 -11.81 -13.30
C GLU A 73 16.79 -12.06 -11.80
N PRO A 74 17.12 -11.13 -10.87
CA PRO A 74 16.71 -11.30 -9.47
C PRO A 74 15.19 -11.27 -9.26
N ALA A 75 14.47 -10.44 -10.03
CA ALA A 75 13.01 -10.39 -9.99
C ALA A 75 12.40 -11.69 -10.54
N ALA A 76 12.92 -12.18 -11.66
CA ALA A 76 12.49 -13.44 -12.26
C ALA A 76 12.68 -14.63 -11.29
N ARG A 77 13.85 -14.75 -10.66
CA ARG A 77 14.10 -15.81 -9.66
C ARG A 77 13.16 -15.72 -8.46
N LEU A 78 12.86 -14.50 -8.01
CA LEU A 78 11.97 -14.30 -6.87
C LEU A 78 10.53 -14.73 -7.22
N MET A 79 10.04 -14.33 -8.38
CA MET A 79 8.70 -14.72 -8.85
C MET A 79 8.59 -16.23 -9.08
N ALA A 80 9.60 -16.83 -9.72
CA ALA A 80 9.66 -18.27 -9.93
C ALA A 80 9.62 -19.05 -8.61
N ALA A 81 10.41 -18.66 -7.60
CA ALA A 81 10.38 -19.30 -6.29
C ALA A 81 8.99 -19.25 -5.65
N THR A 82 8.35 -18.07 -5.62
CA THR A 82 6.99 -17.96 -5.06
C THR A 82 5.93 -18.77 -5.84
N ARG A 83 6.13 -18.98 -7.15
CA ARG A 83 5.26 -19.83 -7.98
C ARG A 83 5.43 -21.31 -7.63
N GLU A 84 6.67 -21.77 -7.57
CA GLU A 84 7.03 -23.15 -7.28
C GLU A 84 6.58 -23.57 -5.88
N ASP A 85 6.79 -22.70 -4.89
CA ASP A 85 6.34 -22.90 -3.51
C ASP A 85 4.84 -22.68 -3.31
N ARG A 86 4.15 -22.13 -4.34
CA ARG A 86 2.74 -21.72 -4.29
C ARG A 86 2.44 -20.74 -3.14
N ASP A 87 3.41 -19.90 -2.80
CA ASP A 87 3.22 -18.81 -1.82
C ASP A 87 2.56 -17.61 -2.49
N TRP A 88 1.24 -17.73 -2.66
CA TRP A 88 0.43 -16.71 -3.33
C TRP A 88 0.44 -15.35 -2.63
N SER A 89 0.58 -15.35 -1.29
CA SER A 89 0.68 -14.11 -0.52
C SER A 89 1.98 -13.35 -0.82
N LEU A 90 3.13 -14.03 -0.87
CA LEU A 90 4.38 -13.39 -1.29
C LEU A 90 4.34 -13.04 -2.77
N ARG A 91 3.87 -13.96 -3.63
CA ARG A 91 3.78 -13.74 -5.08
C ARG A 91 3.00 -12.48 -5.41
N CYS A 92 1.81 -12.30 -4.84
CA CYS A 92 0.99 -11.11 -5.09
C CYS A 92 1.66 -9.84 -4.58
N GLY A 93 2.32 -9.89 -3.42
CA GLY A 93 3.07 -8.76 -2.88
C GLY A 93 4.25 -8.35 -3.75
N TYR A 94 5.00 -9.33 -4.25
CA TYR A 94 6.16 -9.13 -5.11
C TYR A 94 5.76 -8.68 -6.51
N ALA A 95 4.73 -9.28 -7.13
CA ALA A 95 4.20 -8.85 -8.41
C ALA A 95 3.77 -7.38 -8.37
N ARG A 96 3.05 -6.97 -7.32
CA ARG A 96 2.66 -5.57 -7.12
C ARG A 96 3.88 -4.66 -6.94
N ALA A 97 4.82 -5.01 -6.05
CA ALA A 97 5.98 -4.17 -5.79
C ALA A 97 6.90 -4.01 -7.02
N LEU A 98 7.10 -5.08 -7.79
CA LEU A 98 7.84 -5.05 -9.04
C LEU A 98 7.10 -4.25 -10.12
N GLY A 99 5.77 -4.39 -10.20
CA GLY A 99 4.94 -3.59 -11.09
C GLY A 99 4.97 -2.08 -10.75
N ASP A 100 4.91 -1.74 -9.45
CA ASP A 100 5.04 -0.37 -8.95
C ASP A 100 6.42 0.21 -9.33
N ALA A 101 7.50 -0.57 -9.18
CA ALA A 101 8.85 -0.16 -9.54
C ALA A 101 9.03 0.04 -11.06
N ALA A 102 8.45 -0.83 -11.88
CA ALA A 102 8.42 -0.65 -13.33
C ALA A 102 7.67 0.63 -13.73
N ALA A 103 6.55 0.92 -13.07
CA ALA A 103 5.73 2.11 -13.31
C ALA A 103 6.36 3.41 -12.77
N GLU A 104 7.28 3.32 -11.81
CA GLU A 104 8.08 4.44 -11.32
C GLU A 104 9.26 4.79 -12.23
N GLY A 105 9.89 3.77 -12.82
CA GLY A 105 10.97 3.92 -13.79
C GLY A 105 10.47 4.04 -15.23
N ASP A 106 11.36 3.71 -16.18
CA ASP A 106 11.06 3.66 -17.61
C ASP A 106 10.54 2.28 -18.07
N GLY A 107 10.47 1.30 -17.16
CA GLY A 107 10.03 -0.07 -17.46
C GLY A 107 11.00 -0.92 -18.27
N ALA A 108 12.19 -0.41 -18.65
CA ALA A 108 13.07 -1.06 -19.63
C ALA A 108 13.56 -2.45 -19.18
N TRP A 109 13.78 -2.64 -17.88
CA TRP A 109 14.16 -3.94 -17.31
C TRP A 109 13.04 -4.99 -17.48
N LEU A 110 11.78 -4.59 -17.34
CA LEU A 110 10.62 -5.47 -17.47
C LEU A 110 10.34 -5.79 -18.95
N GLU A 111 10.54 -4.82 -19.85
CA GLU A 111 10.50 -5.05 -21.29
C GLU A 111 11.60 -6.03 -21.73
N THR A 112 12.82 -5.87 -21.21
CA THR A 112 13.94 -6.77 -21.47
C THR A 112 13.64 -8.18 -20.97
N TRP A 113 13.14 -8.31 -19.74
CA TRP A 113 12.72 -9.61 -19.19
C TRP A 113 11.67 -10.27 -20.09
N THR A 114 10.63 -9.53 -20.46
CA THR A 114 9.57 -10.01 -21.35
C THR A 114 10.13 -10.53 -22.67
N HIS A 115 11.05 -9.78 -23.28
CA HIS A 115 11.67 -10.17 -24.54
C HIS A 115 12.50 -11.46 -24.42
N VAL A 116 13.25 -11.60 -23.31
CA VAL A 116 14.13 -12.76 -23.09
C VAL A 116 13.35 -14.02 -22.67
N ALA A 117 12.35 -13.89 -21.79
CA ALA A 117 11.56 -15.01 -21.30
C ALA A 117 10.49 -15.47 -22.30
N GLY A 118 10.01 -14.57 -23.15
CA GLY A 118 8.94 -14.83 -24.10
C GLY A 118 7.54 -14.59 -23.53
N PRO A 119 6.49 -14.68 -24.37
CA PRO A 119 5.11 -14.37 -23.97
C PRO A 119 4.48 -15.41 -23.04
N ASP A 120 5.02 -16.64 -23.01
CA ASP A 120 4.43 -17.77 -22.28
C ASP A 120 5.02 -17.95 -20.86
N ASP A 121 5.82 -16.99 -20.39
CA ASP A 121 6.36 -17.01 -19.03
C ASP A 121 5.33 -16.45 -18.03
N PRO A 122 4.81 -17.27 -17.08
CA PRO A 122 3.77 -16.84 -16.15
C PRO A 122 4.25 -15.80 -15.12
N ASP A 123 5.55 -15.71 -14.88
CA ASP A 123 6.14 -14.84 -13.86
C ASP A 123 6.26 -13.41 -14.39
N VAL A 124 6.71 -13.22 -15.63
CA VAL A 124 6.73 -11.90 -16.26
C VAL A 124 5.31 -11.43 -16.62
N ALA A 125 4.42 -12.35 -17.04
CA ALA A 125 3.05 -12.01 -17.41
C ALA A 125 2.29 -11.36 -16.24
N VAL A 126 2.38 -11.93 -15.03
CA VAL A 126 1.70 -11.36 -13.87
C VAL A 126 2.32 -10.03 -13.42
N VAL A 127 3.66 -9.89 -13.48
CA VAL A 127 4.33 -8.63 -13.15
C VAL A 127 3.93 -7.52 -14.13
N ARG A 128 3.82 -7.82 -15.42
CA ARG A 128 3.33 -6.89 -16.45
C ARG A 128 1.91 -6.43 -16.19
N ALA A 129 1.00 -7.35 -15.91
CA ALA A 129 -0.39 -7.01 -15.58
C ALA A 129 -0.45 -6.03 -14.40
N HIS A 130 0.34 -6.28 -13.34
CA HIS A 130 0.47 -5.34 -12.22
C HIS A 130 1.10 -4.01 -12.63
N ALA A 131 2.15 -4.01 -13.45
CA ALA A 131 2.81 -2.79 -13.92
C ALA A 131 1.85 -1.90 -14.72
N THR A 132 1.09 -2.45 -15.66
CA THR A 132 0.09 -1.72 -16.46
C THR A 132 -0.96 -1.06 -15.57
N VAL A 133 -1.47 -1.80 -14.57
CA VAL A 133 -2.38 -1.24 -13.57
C VAL A 133 -1.70 -0.11 -12.81
N SER A 134 -0.49 -0.31 -12.29
CA SER A 134 0.26 0.71 -11.54
C SER A 134 0.53 1.97 -12.36
N VAL A 135 0.94 1.85 -13.63
CA VAL A 135 1.11 3.00 -14.55
C VAL A 135 -0.18 3.78 -14.67
N ALA A 136 -1.31 3.10 -14.92
CA ALA A 136 -2.59 3.77 -15.03
C ALA A 136 -2.92 4.56 -13.75
N TRP A 137 -2.83 3.94 -12.58
CA TRP A 137 -3.15 4.61 -11.31
C TRP A 137 -2.21 5.79 -11.00
N ARG A 138 -0.94 5.73 -11.42
CA ARG A 138 -0.01 6.86 -11.36
C ARG A 138 -0.43 8.01 -12.27
N LEU A 139 -0.88 7.73 -13.50
CA LEU A 139 -1.40 8.75 -14.41
C LEU A 139 -2.64 9.47 -13.84
N ARG A 140 -3.52 8.73 -13.14
CA ARG A 140 -4.66 9.33 -12.42
C ARG A 140 -4.21 10.20 -11.25
N GLY A 141 -3.20 9.75 -10.52
CA GLY A 141 -2.76 10.35 -9.26
C GLY A 141 -3.67 9.99 -8.08
N ALA A 142 -3.28 10.46 -6.89
CA ALA A 142 -3.94 10.13 -5.62
C ALA A 142 -5.11 11.05 -5.25
N ALA A 143 -5.39 12.09 -6.05
CA ALA A 143 -6.46 13.05 -5.78
C ALA A 143 -7.85 12.41 -5.92
N TYR A 144 -8.85 13.04 -5.28
CA TYR A 144 -10.26 12.65 -5.49
C TYR A 144 -10.68 12.91 -6.94
N ALA A 145 -11.68 12.17 -7.41
CA ALA A 145 -12.13 12.26 -8.81
C ALA A 145 -12.52 13.69 -9.25
N LYS A 146 -13.11 14.48 -8.35
CA LYS A 146 -13.46 15.89 -8.60
C LYS A 146 -12.25 16.82 -8.79
N ASP A 147 -11.08 16.38 -8.32
CA ASP A 147 -9.82 17.12 -8.32
C ASP A 147 -8.81 16.54 -9.34
N THR A 148 -9.19 15.49 -10.08
CA THR A 148 -8.39 14.87 -11.14
C THR A 148 -8.70 15.51 -12.50
N SER A 149 -7.67 15.88 -13.26
CA SER A 149 -7.86 16.53 -14.57
C SER A 149 -8.42 15.57 -15.63
N ARG A 150 -9.05 16.14 -16.67
CA ARG A 150 -9.54 15.34 -17.82
C ARG A 150 -8.41 14.59 -18.54
N GLU A 151 -7.23 15.20 -18.62
CA GLU A 151 -6.06 14.58 -19.25
C GLU A 151 -5.55 13.39 -18.44
N GLN A 152 -5.47 13.52 -17.11
CA GLN A 152 -5.12 12.44 -16.19
C GLN A 152 -6.11 11.28 -16.32
N PHE A 153 -7.42 11.58 -16.35
CA PHE A 153 -8.45 10.55 -16.58
C PHE A 153 -8.32 9.88 -17.94
N ALA A 154 -8.06 10.63 -19.00
CA ALA A 154 -7.90 10.07 -20.34
C ALA A 154 -6.67 9.13 -20.40
N GLY A 155 -5.54 9.53 -19.81
CA GLY A 155 -4.35 8.68 -19.69
C GLY A 155 -4.61 7.43 -18.84
N PHE A 156 -5.27 7.59 -17.70
CA PHE A 156 -5.68 6.52 -16.80
C PHE A 156 -6.53 5.47 -17.53
N HIS A 157 -7.64 5.88 -18.14
CA HIS A 157 -8.56 4.94 -18.79
C HIS A 157 -7.94 4.27 -20.02
N ARG A 158 -7.18 5.01 -20.85
CA ARG A 158 -6.49 4.41 -22.01
C ARG A 158 -5.52 3.32 -21.58
N THR A 159 -4.74 3.56 -20.52
CA THR A 159 -3.74 2.61 -20.03
C THR A 159 -4.43 1.44 -19.32
N LEU A 160 -5.37 1.71 -18.42
CA LEU A 160 -6.04 0.66 -17.65
C LEU A 160 -6.88 -0.29 -18.52
N ALA A 161 -7.38 0.18 -19.67
CA ALA A 161 -8.09 -0.66 -20.63
C ALA A 161 -7.23 -1.78 -21.26
N GLN A 162 -5.90 -1.72 -21.12
CA GLN A 162 -4.98 -2.77 -21.59
C GLN A 162 -4.86 -3.92 -20.57
N ALA A 163 -5.03 -3.62 -19.28
CA ALA A 163 -4.83 -4.58 -18.20
C ALA A 163 -5.67 -5.86 -18.32
N PRO A 164 -6.96 -5.85 -18.74
CA PRO A 164 -7.76 -7.08 -18.80
C PRO A 164 -7.13 -8.19 -19.66
N ALA A 165 -6.54 -7.86 -20.82
CA ALA A 165 -5.94 -8.85 -21.69
C ALA A 165 -4.64 -9.43 -21.11
N GLU A 166 -3.83 -8.59 -20.44
CA GLU A 166 -2.61 -9.06 -19.76
C GLU A 166 -2.94 -9.92 -18.53
N ILE A 167 -4.00 -9.57 -17.81
CA ILE A 167 -4.52 -10.34 -16.67
C ILE A 167 -5.03 -11.71 -17.12
N GLU A 168 -5.82 -11.76 -18.20
CA GLU A 168 -6.34 -13.01 -18.77
C GLU A 168 -5.19 -13.94 -19.17
N CYS A 169 -4.20 -13.41 -19.91
CA CYS A 169 -2.98 -14.15 -20.27
C CYS A 169 -2.25 -14.70 -19.03
N ALA A 170 -2.02 -13.86 -18.01
CA ALA A 170 -1.35 -14.30 -16.79
C ALA A 170 -2.14 -15.39 -16.04
N ALA A 171 -3.48 -15.31 -16.04
CA ALA A 171 -4.34 -16.32 -15.44
C ALA A 171 -4.33 -17.65 -16.21
N GLU A 172 -4.26 -17.62 -17.54
CA GLU A 172 -4.16 -18.81 -18.39
C GLU A 172 -2.82 -19.54 -18.22
N LEU A 173 -1.71 -18.79 -18.09
CA LEU A 173 -0.36 -19.36 -17.96
C LEU A 173 -0.11 -20.00 -16.57
N ASN A 174 -0.86 -19.61 -15.54
CA ASN A 174 -0.81 -20.25 -14.23
C ASN A 174 -2.21 -20.33 -13.57
N PRO A 175 -3.06 -21.30 -13.97
CA PRO A 175 -4.46 -21.32 -13.56
C PRO A 175 -4.72 -21.46 -12.06
N ALA A 176 -3.74 -21.88 -11.27
CA ALA A 176 -3.88 -22.03 -9.82
C ALA A 176 -3.59 -20.73 -9.05
N ASP A 177 -3.02 -19.72 -9.69
CA ASP A 177 -2.56 -18.48 -9.07
C ASP A 177 -3.70 -17.46 -8.94
N PRO A 178 -4.03 -16.99 -7.71
CA PRO A 178 -5.03 -15.95 -7.53
C PRO A 178 -4.53 -14.54 -7.90
N THR A 179 -3.21 -14.34 -8.06
CA THR A 179 -2.58 -13.02 -8.23
C THR A 179 -3.13 -12.20 -9.40
N PRO A 180 -3.34 -12.76 -10.62
CA PRO A 180 -3.92 -11.99 -11.73
C PRO A 180 -5.29 -11.41 -11.40
N TYR A 181 -6.12 -12.13 -10.65
CA TYR A 181 -7.45 -11.67 -10.24
C TYR A 181 -7.40 -10.56 -9.18
N VAL A 182 -6.31 -10.46 -8.39
CA VAL A 182 -6.08 -9.32 -7.50
C VAL A 182 -5.81 -8.04 -8.31
N ALA A 183 -5.04 -8.14 -9.39
CA ALA A 183 -4.88 -7.06 -10.37
C ALA A 183 -6.21 -6.75 -11.08
N GLU A 184 -7.05 -7.77 -11.34
CA GLU A 184 -8.37 -7.55 -11.93
C GLU A 184 -9.33 -6.81 -10.99
N LEU A 185 -9.34 -7.10 -9.69
CA LEU A 185 -10.11 -6.31 -8.71
C LEU A 185 -9.68 -4.84 -8.69
N HIS A 186 -8.38 -4.58 -8.81
CA HIS A 186 -7.85 -3.22 -8.89
C HIS A 186 -8.26 -2.53 -10.21
N THR A 187 -8.24 -3.27 -11.32
CA THR A 187 -8.72 -2.82 -12.63
C THR A 187 -10.22 -2.55 -12.62
N ALA A 188 -11.01 -3.44 -12.03
CA ALA A 188 -12.46 -3.34 -11.92
C ALA A 188 -12.90 -2.08 -11.17
N ARG A 189 -12.17 -1.72 -10.10
CA ARG A 189 -12.36 -0.46 -9.38
C ARG A 189 -12.12 0.75 -10.26
N GLY A 190 -11.06 0.73 -11.08
CA GLY A 190 -10.71 1.86 -11.95
C GLY A 190 -11.60 2.01 -13.18
N LEU A 191 -11.99 0.90 -13.81
CA LEU A 191 -12.85 0.88 -15.00
C LEU A 191 -14.34 0.91 -14.66
N GLY A 192 -14.72 0.78 -13.39
CA GLY A 192 -16.12 0.79 -12.97
C GLY A 192 -16.90 -0.42 -13.46
N TYR A 193 -16.32 -1.61 -13.30
CA TYR A 193 -17.04 -2.84 -13.59
C TYR A 193 -18.33 -2.93 -12.75
N PRO A 194 -19.41 -3.49 -13.28
CA PRO A 194 -20.64 -3.70 -12.51
C PRO A 194 -20.41 -4.79 -11.43
N HIS A 195 -21.19 -4.74 -10.34
CA HIS A 195 -21.10 -5.68 -9.22
C HIS A 195 -21.10 -7.14 -9.67
N ALA A 196 -21.97 -7.49 -10.63
CA ALA A 196 -22.07 -8.85 -11.16
C ALA A 196 -20.75 -9.37 -11.76
N ARG A 197 -19.94 -8.50 -12.38
CA ARG A 197 -18.62 -8.88 -12.91
C ARG A 197 -17.61 -9.03 -11.77
N VAL A 198 -17.62 -8.13 -10.78
CA VAL A 198 -16.77 -8.24 -9.60
C VAL A 198 -17.05 -9.51 -8.80
N HIS A 199 -18.31 -9.93 -8.69
CA HIS A 199 -18.66 -11.22 -8.07
C HIS A 199 -18.07 -12.43 -8.82
N ARG A 200 -17.93 -12.38 -10.15
CA ARG A 200 -17.26 -13.44 -10.92
C ARG A 200 -15.76 -13.48 -10.63
N ILE A 201 -15.10 -12.31 -10.62
CA ILE A 201 -13.68 -12.20 -10.25
C ILE A 201 -13.46 -12.72 -8.82
N TRP A 202 -14.36 -12.37 -7.90
CA TRP A 202 -14.32 -12.83 -6.51
C TRP A 202 -14.47 -14.36 -6.40
N ALA A 203 -15.31 -14.98 -7.24
CA ALA A 203 -15.43 -16.43 -7.30
C ALA A 203 -14.12 -17.10 -7.76
N GLU A 204 -13.41 -16.52 -8.74
CA GLU A 204 -12.11 -17.03 -9.19
C GLU A 204 -11.04 -16.94 -8.08
N VAL A 205 -10.98 -15.81 -7.36
CA VAL A 205 -10.08 -15.66 -6.20
C VAL A 205 -10.38 -16.72 -5.15
N THR A 206 -11.63 -16.80 -4.71
CA THR A 206 -12.02 -17.64 -3.57
C THR A 206 -11.98 -19.13 -3.87
N ALA A 207 -12.11 -19.53 -5.14
CA ALA A 207 -11.88 -20.90 -5.56
C ALA A 207 -10.41 -21.34 -5.45
N ARG A 208 -9.46 -20.39 -5.52
CA ARG A 208 -8.01 -20.66 -5.48
C ARG A 208 -7.43 -20.47 -4.09
N ASP A 209 -7.75 -19.34 -3.46
CA ASP A 209 -7.33 -18.98 -2.12
C ASP A 209 -8.44 -18.16 -1.43
N PRO A 210 -9.35 -18.82 -0.69
CA PRO A 210 -10.50 -18.18 -0.06
C PRO A 210 -10.13 -17.20 1.05
N TYR A 211 -8.87 -17.17 1.50
CA TYR A 211 -8.41 -16.28 2.57
C TYR A 211 -7.27 -15.36 2.11
N HIS A 212 -7.09 -15.18 0.79
CA HIS A 212 -6.04 -14.34 0.23
C HIS A 212 -6.16 -12.89 0.69
N PHE A 213 -5.24 -12.44 1.56
CA PHE A 213 -5.31 -11.14 2.24
C PHE A 213 -5.38 -9.95 1.27
N ASP A 214 -4.53 -9.91 0.26
CA ASP A 214 -4.50 -8.78 -0.69
C ASP A 214 -5.74 -8.75 -1.59
N ALA A 215 -6.36 -9.89 -1.83
CA ALA A 215 -7.60 -9.95 -2.60
C ALA A 215 -8.76 -9.37 -1.78
N HIS A 216 -8.85 -9.73 -0.50
CA HIS A 216 -9.85 -9.18 0.41
C HIS A 216 -9.70 -7.66 0.59
N THR A 217 -8.48 -7.16 0.76
CA THR A 217 -8.25 -5.71 0.89
C THR A 217 -8.53 -4.97 -0.42
N SER A 218 -8.20 -5.54 -1.57
CA SER A 218 -8.54 -4.99 -2.89
C SER A 218 -10.06 -4.96 -3.13
N ALA A 219 -10.76 -6.06 -2.83
CA ALA A 219 -12.21 -6.16 -2.93
C ALA A 219 -12.92 -5.19 -1.98
N LEU A 220 -12.46 -5.07 -0.72
CA LEU A 220 -13.01 -4.11 0.24
C LEU A 220 -13.01 -2.69 -0.33
N GLN A 221 -11.92 -2.27 -0.96
CA GLN A 221 -11.86 -0.94 -1.58
C GLN A 221 -12.87 -0.72 -2.70
N TYR A 222 -13.17 -1.76 -3.50
CA TYR A 222 -14.20 -1.65 -4.53
C TYR A 222 -15.58 -1.34 -3.92
N TRP A 223 -15.88 -1.96 -2.77
CA TRP A 223 -17.14 -1.79 -2.05
C TRP A 223 -17.24 -0.50 -1.24
N CYS A 224 -16.15 0.24 -1.03
CA CYS A 224 -16.21 1.54 -0.34
C CYS A 224 -17.03 2.57 -1.13
N ALA A 225 -17.68 3.49 -0.40
CA ALA A 225 -18.59 4.52 -0.93
C ALA A 225 -17.91 5.51 -1.90
N LYS A 226 -16.61 5.73 -1.75
CA LYS A 226 -15.82 6.57 -2.67
C LYS A 226 -15.60 5.92 -4.05
N TRP A 227 -16.01 4.66 -4.20
CA TRP A 227 -15.87 3.85 -5.40
C TRP A 227 -17.24 3.38 -5.90
N HIS A 228 -17.51 2.07 -5.90
CA HIS A 228 -18.69 1.49 -6.54
C HIS A 228 -19.66 0.86 -5.54
N GLY A 229 -19.46 1.06 -4.23
CA GLY A 229 -20.35 0.55 -3.20
C GLY A 229 -20.87 1.61 -2.24
N SER A 230 -20.98 1.24 -0.97
CA SER A 230 -21.51 2.08 0.11
C SER A 230 -20.84 1.69 1.43
N ALA A 231 -21.03 2.49 2.50
CA ALA A 231 -20.54 2.11 3.82
C ALA A 231 -21.12 0.75 4.27
N GLU A 232 -22.40 0.53 4.02
CA GLU A 232 -23.11 -0.70 4.38
C GLU A 232 -22.56 -1.90 3.61
N LEU A 233 -22.27 -1.75 2.31
CA LEU A 233 -21.68 -2.81 1.49
C LEU A 233 -20.26 -3.15 1.93
N ALA A 234 -19.41 -2.14 2.16
CA ALA A 234 -18.03 -2.33 2.61
C ALA A 234 -17.97 -3.01 3.99
N GLU A 235 -18.79 -2.54 4.93
CA GLU A 235 -18.88 -3.14 6.26
C GLU A 235 -19.44 -4.56 6.24
N SER A 236 -20.48 -4.82 5.44
CA SER A 236 -21.07 -6.15 5.30
C SER A 236 -20.05 -7.14 4.73
N PHE A 237 -19.33 -6.74 3.68
CA PHE A 237 -18.25 -7.53 3.09
C PHE A 237 -17.15 -7.82 4.13
N ALA A 238 -16.65 -6.78 4.81
CA ALA A 238 -15.58 -6.91 5.79
C ALA A 238 -15.95 -7.81 6.98
N ARG A 239 -17.16 -7.64 7.53
CA ARG A 239 -17.66 -8.50 8.62
C ARG A 239 -17.83 -9.94 8.18
N SER A 240 -18.39 -10.17 6.99
CA SER A 240 -18.61 -11.52 6.46
C SER A 240 -17.30 -12.25 6.21
N ALA A 241 -16.32 -11.55 5.61
CA ALA A 241 -14.98 -12.09 5.38
C ALA A 241 -14.27 -12.44 6.69
N ALA A 242 -14.27 -11.54 7.67
CA ALA A 242 -13.67 -11.78 8.98
C ALA A 242 -14.34 -12.95 9.73
N ALA A 243 -15.66 -13.07 9.66
CA ALA A 243 -16.40 -14.12 10.36
C ALA A 243 -16.23 -15.51 9.75
N ALA A 244 -15.99 -15.60 8.44
CA ALA A 244 -15.81 -16.87 7.72
C ALA A 244 -14.35 -17.37 7.73
N ALA A 245 -13.40 -16.54 8.16
CA ALA A 245 -11.98 -16.85 8.10
C ALA A 245 -11.50 -17.62 9.33
N PRO A 246 -10.60 -18.62 9.17
CA PRO A 246 -9.96 -19.28 10.30
C PRO A 246 -9.08 -18.30 11.07
N ALA A 247 -8.88 -18.57 12.36
CA ALA A 247 -7.92 -17.83 13.18
C ALA A 247 -6.51 -17.95 12.59
N GLY A 248 -5.77 -16.84 12.58
CA GLY A 248 -4.46 -16.73 11.96
C GLY A 248 -4.48 -16.29 10.50
N SER A 249 -5.66 -16.12 9.89
CA SER A 249 -5.80 -15.66 8.49
C SER A 249 -5.55 -14.16 8.31
N LEU A 250 -5.51 -13.40 9.40
CA LEU A 250 -5.32 -11.94 9.43
C LEU A 250 -6.53 -11.14 8.89
N LEU A 251 -7.62 -11.80 8.50
CA LEU A 251 -8.81 -11.13 7.95
C LEU A 251 -9.69 -10.46 9.00
N ALA A 252 -9.47 -10.72 10.31
CA ALA A 252 -10.15 -10.00 11.38
C ALA A 252 -9.86 -8.49 11.38
N VAL A 253 -8.83 -8.04 10.65
CA VAL A 253 -8.52 -6.61 10.47
C VAL A 253 -9.49 -5.89 9.53
N LEU A 254 -10.18 -6.59 8.62
CA LEU A 254 -10.97 -5.95 7.55
C LEU A 254 -12.07 -5.02 8.09
N PRO A 255 -12.82 -5.36 9.15
CA PRO A 255 -13.80 -4.44 9.74
C PRO A 255 -13.17 -3.14 10.26
N LEU A 256 -11.93 -3.17 10.74
CA LEU A 256 -11.20 -1.97 11.16
C LEU A 256 -10.85 -1.09 9.95
N VAL A 257 -10.41 -1.71 8.85
CA VAL A 257 -10.11 -0.98 7.60
C VAL A 257 -11.40 -0.36 7.03
N ALA A 258 -12.50 -1.12 6.99
CA ALA A 258 -13.80 -0.61 6.56
C ALA A 258 -14.27 0.55 7.45
N TRP A 259 -14.15 0.41 8.77
CA TRP A 259 -14.50 1.49 9.69
C TRP A 259 -13.68 2.75 9.43
N TRP A 260 -12.36 2.62 9.26
CA TRP A 260 -11.46 3.74 9.00
C TRP A 260 -11.82 4.48 7.70
N GLU A 261 -12.03 3.73 6.62
CA GLU A 261 -12.38 4.25 5.28
C GLU A 261 -13.63 5.13 5.25
N HIS A 262 -14.51 4.96 6.24
CA HIS A 262 -15.81 5.61 6.29
C HIS A 262 -15.98 6.61 7.44
N HIS A 263 -15.14 6.52 8.47
CA HIS A 263 -15.37 7.27 9.71
C HIS A 263 -14.14 8.05 10.20
N ASP A 264 -12.91 7.71 9.80
CA ASP A 264 -11.74 8.38 10.39
C ASP A 264 -11.75 9.89 10.17
N ASP A 265 -12.14 10.30 8.97
CA ASP A 265 -12.35 11.70 8.61
C ASP A 265 -13.51 12.29 9.42
N GLY A 266 -13.19 12.87 10.57
CA GLY A 266 -14.15 13.53 11.47
C GLY A 266 -14.46 12.75 12.76
N ALA A 267 -13.94 11.53 12.93
CA ALA A 267 -14.13 10.78 14.17
C ALA A 267 -13.45 11.45 15.37
N LYS A 268 -14.22 11.53 16.46
CA LYS A 268 -13.77 12.02 17.77
C LYS A 268 -13.13 10.88 18.56
N ALA A 269 -12.41 11.23 19.63
CA ALA A 269 -11.76 10.23 20.49
C ALA A 269 -12.72 9.21 21.13
N GLY A 270 -14.00 9.58 21.31
CA GLY A 270 -15.03 8.66 21.84
C GLY A 270 -15.43 7.57 20.86
N ASP A 271 -15.45 7.87 19.56
CA ASP A 271 -15.90 6.94 18.50
C ASP A 271 -14.96 5.72 18.41
N TYR A 272 -13.67 5.95 18.69
CA TYR A 272 -12.65 4.92 18.72
C TYR A 272 -12.77 3.94 19.89
N ARG A 273 -13.45 4.36 20.97
CA ARG A 273 -13.58 3.63 22.24
C ARG A 273 -14.96 3.03 22.44
N THR A 274 -15.77 2.99 21.39
CA THR A 274 -17.03 2.24 21.42
C THR A 274 -16.74 0.76 21.72
N PRO A 275 -17.58 0.07 22.52
CA PRO A 275 -17.37 -1.35 22.83
C PRO A 275 -17.21 -2.21 21.57
N GLN A 276 -17.93 -1.87 20.50
CA GLN A 276 -17.87 -2.54 19.22
C GLN A 276 -16.48 -2.42 18.59
N LEU A 277 -15.92 -1.21 18.48
CA LEU A 277 -14.61 -1.02 17.86
C LEU A 277 -13.46 -1.57 18.73
N VAL A 278 -13.61 -1.54 20.06
CA VAL A 278 -12.67 -2.22 20.97
C VAL A 278 -12.67 -3.72 20.72
N ALA A 279 -13.84 -4.35 20.60
CA ALA A 279 -13.94 -5.79 20.31
C ALA A 279 -13.33 -6.16 18.95
N LEU A 280 -13.46 -5.30 17.93
CA LEU A 280 -12.81 -5.52 16.63
C LEU A 280 -11.28 -5.46 16.73
N VAL A 281 -10.74 -4.54 17.53
CA VAL A 281 -9.28 -4.46 17.80
C VAL A 281 -8.80 -5.70 18.55
N ASP A 282 -9.55 -6.18 19.53
CA ASP A 282 -9.21 -7.39 20.29
C ASP A 282 -9.26 -8.65 19.42
N ALA A 283 -10.25 -8.74 18.53
CA ALA A 283 -10.33 -9.82 17.55
C ALA A 283 -9.12 -9.83 16.60
N ALA A 284 -8.73 -8.66 16.08
CA ALA A 284 -7.55 -8.53 15.22
C ALA A 284 -6.23 -8.83 15.95
N LEU A 285 -6.13 -8.49 17.25
CA LEU A 285 -5.00 -8.88 18.11
C LEU A 285 -4.93 -10.41 18.29
N ALA A 286 -6.06 -11.06 18.56
CA ALA A 286 -6.11 -12.51 18.70
C ALA A 286 -5.76 -13.22 17.37
N ASP A 287 -6.24 -12.69 16.25
CA ASP A 287 -6.00 -13.22 14.92
C ASP A 287 -4.50 -13.13 14.52
N VAL A 288 -3.85 -11.98 14.75
CA VAL A 288 -2.40 -11.86 14.49
C VAL A 288 -1.55 -12.71 15.44
N ALA A 289 -2.02 -12.98 16.66
CA ALA A 289 -1.35 -13.88 17.60
C ALA A 289 -1.49 -15.36 17.21
N ALA A 290 -2.59 -15.73 16.53
CA ALA A 290 -2.81 -17.07 16.01
C ALA A 290 -2.12 -17.34 14.66
N ALA A 291 -1.66 -16.28 13.97
CA ALA A 291 -1.02 -16.40 12.67
C ALA A 291 0.34 -17.14 12.75
N PRO A 292 0.71 -17.95 11.74
CA PRO A 292 2.01 -18.60 11.70
C PRO A 292 3.18 -17.59 11.83
N PRO A 293 4.25 -17.94 12.56
CA PRO A 293 5.46 -17.13 12.57
C PRO A 293 5.95 -16.85 11.16
N GLY A 294 6.18 -15.57 10.84
CA GLY A 294 6.62 -15.16 9.51
C GLY A 294 5.52 -14.98 8.47
N HIS A 295 4.22 -15.03 8.84
CA HIS A 295 3.14 -14.74 7.90
C HIS A 295 3.40 -13.40 7.16
N PRO A 296 3.42 -13.38 5.80
CA PRO A 296 3.80 -12.21 5.00
C PRO A 296 3.00 -10.92 5.20
N ARG A 297 1.84 -10.99 5.87
CA ARG A 297 0.91 -9.87 6.07
C ARG A 297 0.74 -9.50 7.54
N ALA A 298 1.43 -10.18 8.46
CA ALA A 298 1.37 -9.88 9.89
C ALA A 298 1.77 -8.42 10.17
N ALA A 299 2.85 -7.93 9.56
CA ALA A 299 3.29 -6.54 9.71
C ALA A 299 2.22 -5.54 9.26
N THR A 300 1.55 -5.81 8.12
CA THR A 300 0.45 -4.97 7.62
C THR A 300 -0.69 -4.85 8.65
N VAL A 301 -1.09 -5.96 9.30
CA VAL A 301 -2.10 -5.91 10.37
C VAL A 301 -1.59 -5.18 11.60
N ARG A 302 -0.33 -5.37 11.99
CA ARG A 302 0.28 -4.69 13.15
C ARG A 302 0.29 -3.17 12.98
N HIS A 303 0.46 -2.65 11.76
CA HIS A 303 0.32 -1.21 11.51
C HIS A 303 -1.10 -0.69 11.78
N VAL A 304 -2.13 -1.44 11.35
CA VAL A 304 -3.53 -1.09 11.64
C VAL A 304 -3.77 -1.12 13.15
N LEU A 305 -3.33 -2.18 13.82
CA LEU A 305 -3.46 -2.32 15.27
C LEU A 305 -2.75 -1.18 16.02
N ALA A 306 -1.52 -0.83 15.64
CA ALA A 306 -0.78 0.26 16.24
C ALA A 306 -1.55 1.59 16.18
N TYR A 307 -2.18 1.88 15.04
CA TYR A 307 -3.04 3.05 14.88
C TYR A 307 -4.24 3.02 15.84
N PHE A 308 -5.07 1.98 15.74
CA PHE A 308 -6.32 1.89 16.50
C PHE A 308 -6.08 1.80 18.01
N LEU A 309 -5.06 1.06 18.47
CA LEU A 309 -4.69 0.98 19.88
C LEU A 309 -4.25 2.34 20.42
N THR A 310 -3.51 3.12 19.63
CA THR A 310 -3.11 4.49 20.02
C THR A 310 -4.33 5.39 20.13
N ARG A 311 -5.26 5.34 19.14
CA ARG A 311 -6.53 6.09 19.18
C ARG A 311 -7.40 5.70 20.37
N GLN A 312 -7.38 4.43 20.78
CA GLN A 312 -8.08 3.94 21.97
C GLN A 312 -7.41 4.33 23.29
N GLY A 313 -6.17 4.86 23.27
CA GLY A 313 -5.40 5.14 24.48
C GLY A 313 -4.75 3.92 25.12
N ARG A 314 -4.70 2.79 24.40
CA ARG A 314 -4.08 1.52 24.81
C ARG A 314 -2.59 1.53 24.46
N HIS A 315 -1.88 2.52 25.01
CA HIS A 315 -0.56 2.93 24.54
C HIS A 315 0.55 1.87 24.68
N GLU A 316 0.53 1.05 25.73
CA GLU A 316 1.51 -0.04 25.90
C GLU A 316 1.38 -1.09 24.79
N ALA A 317 0.16 -1.59 24.56
CA ALA A 317 -0.12 -2.53 23.47
C ALA A 317 0.18 -1.92 22.10
N ALA A 318 -0.12 -0.63 21.91
CA ALA A 318 0.23 0.09 20.67
C ALA A 318 1.75 0.14 20.46
N LEU A 319 2.51 0.49 21.51
CA LEU A 319 3.97 0.59 21.44
C LEU A 319 4.63 -0.76 21.15
N GLU A 320 4.07 -1.85 21.67
CA GLU A 320 4.48 -3.21 21.28
C GLU A 320 4.32 -3.44 19.77
N GLN A 321 3.16 -3.09 19.20
CA GLN A 321 2.96 -3.22 17.76
C GLN A 321 3.93 -2.35 16.95
N PHE A 322 4.20 -1.12 17.38
CA PHE A 322 5.19 -0.25 16.73
C PHE A 322 6.60 -0.84 16.74
N ARG A 323 7.04 -1.46 17.85
CA ARG A 323 8.36 -2.12 17.92
C ARG A 323 8.52 -3.25 16.91
N LEU A 324 7.43 -3.96 16.61
CA LEU A 324 7.44 -5.12 15.72
C LEU A 324 7.49 -4.75 14.24
N VAL A 325 7.19 -3.50 13.88
CA VAL A 325 7.11 -3.04 12.48
C VAL A 325 8.05 -1.88 12.16
N ASP A 326 8.81 -1.40 13.14
CA ASP A 326 9.61 -0.20 12.99
C ASP A 326 10.65 -0.31 11.86
N GLY A 327 10.86 0.79 11.13
CA GLY A 327 11.75 0.86 9.98
C GLY A 327 11.07 0.63 8.64
N HIS A 328 9.83 0.15 8.62
CA HIS A 328 9.06 -0.12 7.41
C HIS A 328 7.64 0.41 7.59
N VAL A 329 7.26 1.43 6.81
CA VAL A 329 6.00 2.20 6.99
C VAL A 329 5.14 2.23 5.74
N GLY A 330 5.51 1.47 4.70
CA GLY A 330 4.74 1.28 3.46
C GLY A 330 3.47 0.44 3.68
N ALA A 331 2.62 0.88 4.60
CA ALA A 331 1.43 0.18 5.04
C ALA A 331 0.28 1.16 5.33
N PHE A 332 -0.94 0.63 5.30
CA PHE A 332 -2.12 1.31 5.83
C PHE A 332 -2.01 1.50 7.36
N PRO A 333 -2.46 2.63 7.94
CA PRO A 333 -3.05 3.79 7.24
C PRO A 333 -2.02 4.82 6.74
N TRP A 334 -0.74 4.66 7.06
CA TRP A 334 0.29 5.68 6.81
C TRP A 334 0.43 6.05 5.34
N ALA A 335 0.34 5.05 4.45
CA ALA A 335 0.44 5.21 3.00
C ALA A 335 -0.65 6.12 2.40
N TYR A 336 -1.73 6.43 3.13
CA TYR A 336 -2.77 7.37 2.70
C TYR A 336 -2.40 8.83 2.93
N HIS A 337 -1.34 9.10 3.70
CA HIS A 337 -0.86 10.45 3.94
C HIS A 337 0.23 10.83 2.93
N GLY A 338 0.29 12.11 2.56
CA GLY A 338 1.33 12.63 1.66
C GLY A 338 2.76 12.46 2.21
N ASP A 339 2.91 12.26 3.53
CA ASP A 339 4.16 11.80 4.13
C ASP A 339 3.89 10.66 5.13
N PRO A 340 4.01 9.39 4.66
CA PRO A 340 3.74 8.22 5.48
C PRO A 340 4.64 8.13 6.72
N ALA A 341 5.94 8.40 6.56
CA ALA A 341 6.91 8.33 7.65
C ALA A 341 6.63 9.36 8.75
N ALA A 342 6.26 10.58 8.38
CA ALA A 342 5.84 11.60 9.33
C ALA A 342 4.56 11.20 10.07
N ALA A 343 3.56 10.68 9.35
CA ALA A 343 2.31 10.25 9.98
C ALA A 343 2.53 9.12 10.98
N TYR A 344 3.27 8.08 10.57
CA TYR A 344 3.67 6.97 11.43
C TYR A 344 4.43 7.45 12.68
N CYS A 345 5.49 8.24 12.51
CA CYS A 345 6.31 8.70 13.63
C CYS A 345 5.52 9.56 14.62
N ARG A 346 4.56 10.37 14.15
CA ARG A 346 3.67 11.14 15.05
C ARG A 346 2.85 10.23 15.95
N TRP A 347 2.15 9.24 15.38
CA TRP A 347 1.32 8.32 16.16
C TRP A 347 2.15 7.41 17.08
N ARG A 348 3.32 6.98 16.62
CA ARG A 348 4.30 6.24 17.43
C ARG A 348 4.79 7.03 18.63
N GLU A 349 5.08 8.32 18.44
CA GLU A 349 5.51 9.21 19.52
C GLU A 349 4.39 9.40 20.57
N GLU A 350 3.14 9.51 20.13
CA GLU A 350 1.98 9.59 21.05
C GLU A 350 1.81 8.29 21.86
N ALA A 351 1.95 7.12 21.23
CA ALA A 351 1.95 5.85 21.95
C ALA A 351 3.12 5.75 22.95
N ALA A 352 4.33 6.15 22.54
CA ALA A 352 5.51 6.10 23.40
C ALA A 352 5.36 7.01 24.64
N LYS A 353 4.88 8.24 24.46
CA LYS A 353 4.58 9.17 25.57
C LYS A 353 3.49 8.61 26.48
N GLY A 354 2.42 8.07 25.90
CA GLY A 354 1.31 7.51 26.66
C GLY A 354 1.70 6.29 27.51
N ALA A 355 2.60 5.45 27.01
CA ALA A 355 3.12 4.28 27.72
C ALA A 355 4.05 4.65 28.88
N ARG A 356 4.74 5.80 28.83
CA ARG A 356 5.62 6.27 29.92
C ARG A 356 4.90 7.01 31.06
N ARG A 357 3.67 7.48 30.82
CA ARG A 357 2.91 8.29 31.80
C ARG A 357 2.13 7.46 32.81
N ARG A 358 2.11 6.14 32.64
CA ARG A 358 1.57 5.17 33.59
C ARG A 358 2.72 4.57 34.38
#